data_AF-A0A5D3B8E2-F1
#
_entry.id   AF-A0A5D3B8E2-F1
#
_cell.length_a   1.000
_cell.length_b   1.000
_cell.length_c   1.000
_cell.angle_alpha   90.00
_cell.angle_beta   90.00
_cell.angle_gamma   90.00
#
_symmetry.space_group_name_H-M   'P 1'
#
loop_
_entity.id
_entity.type
_entity.pdbx_description
1 polymer ?
#
loop_
_entity_poly.entity_id
_entity_poly.type
_entity_poly.pdbx_seq_one_letter_code
_entity_poly.pdbx_strand_id
1 'polypeptide(L)'
;MAAIAPALVALLERAQRPDRLGSLLKEAVVLVQTVLELLGEEAVGISFNGGKDCTVLLHIYAAVLYARRTPTLPEGLLPKPSPHIHLPQPPQTLQPSISPQPSYNPSQPARTPPPVLSPLPTIASAPESPPHPHSTHHHPPSPLPYQPIRSVYITAPNPFPELDEFVLACTERYGLDLWRFGGGMKSALEEWLKCGGGKSVKGVLVGTRQGDPNGG
;
A
#
# COMPACT_ATOMS: atom_id res chain seq x y z
N MET A 1 21.23 13.87 9.21
CA MET A 1 19.85 13.44 9.57
C MET A 1 19.86 12.89 10.99
N ALA A 2 19.04 13.44 11.90
CA ALA A 2 18.89 12.86 13.24
C ALA A 2 18.24 11.48 13.14
N ALA A 3 18.66 10.53 13.97
CA ALA A 3 18.05 9.20 14.01
C ALA A 3 16.54 9.33 14.31
N ILE A 4 15.68 8.67 13.54
CA ILE A 4 14.23 8.73 13.75
C ILE A 4 13.79 7.90 14.98
N ALA A 5 14.59 6.93 15.40
CA ALA A 5 14.27 5.98 16.46
C ALA A 5 13.76 6.64 17.77
N PRO A 6 14.38 7.69 18.34
CA PRO A 6 13.84 8.36 19.53
C PRO A 6 12.45 8.93 19.32
N ALA A 7 12.13 9.46 18.14
CA ALA A 7 10.81 9.99 17.82
C ALA A 7 9.75 8.89 17.66
N LEU A 8 10.15 7.70 17.21
CA LEU A 8 9.28 6.52 17.14
C LEU A 8 8.99 5.98 18.54
N VAL A 9 10.01 5.87 19.39
CA VAL A 9 9.84 5.47 20.79
C VAL A 9 8.97 6.47 21.55
N ALA A 10 9.19 7.77 21.36
CA ALA A 10 8.37 8.81 21.97
C ALA A 10 6.88 8.71 21.58
N LEU A 11 6.55 8.26 20.35
CA LEU A 11 5.16 8.01 19.97
C LEU A 11 4.57 6.82 20.74
N LEU A 12 5.33 5.73 20.90
CA LEU A 12 4.90 4.56 21.67
C LEU A 12 4.68 4.91 23.14
N GLU A 13 5.57 5.71 23.74
CA GLU A 13 5.41 6.24 25.09
C GLU A 13 4.21 7.19 25.20
N ARG A 14 4.01 8.05 24.19
CA ARG A 14 2.87 8.97 24.14
C ARG A 14 1.53 8.22 24.09
N ALA A 15 1.49 7.06 23.45
CA ALA A 15 0.32 6.17 23.42
C ALA A 15 0.01 5.53 24.79
N GLN A 16 0.96 5.52 25.74
CA GLN A 16 0.72 5.01 27.10
C GLN A 16 0.12 6.05 28.06
N ARG A 17 -0.01 7.32 27.64
CA ARG A 17 -0.53 8.37 28.51
C ARG A 17 -2.05 8.21 28.71
N PRO A 18 -2.56 8.34 29.95
CA PRO A 18 -3.99 8.19 30.25
C PRO A 18 -4.77 9.48 29.93
N ASP A 19 -4.65 9.96 28.69
CA ASP A 19 -5.36 11.13 28.19
C ASP A 19 -5.97 10.85 26.81
N ARG A 20 -6.81 11.77 26.32
CA ARG A 20 -7.55 11.58 25.06
C ARG A 20 -6.64 11.24 23.87
N LEU A 21 -5.52 11.95 23.73
CA LEU A 21 -4.60 11.71 22.61
C LEU A 21 -3.86 10.38 22.77
N GLY A 22 -3.52 9.99 24.01
CA GLY A 22 -2.89 8.71 24.31
C GLY A 22 -3.80 7.55 23.92
N SER A 23 -5.10 7.63 24.27
CA SER A 23 -6.09 6.63 23.86
C SER A 23 -6.22 6.51 22.33
N LEU A 24 -6.31 7.64 21.62
CA LEU A 24 -6.40 7.63 20.15
C LEU A 24 -5.16 7.04 19.49
N LEU A 25 -3.96 7.39 19.98
CA LEU A 25 -2.71 6.83 19.49
C LEU A 25 -2.61 5.33 19.79
N LYS A 26 -3.04 4.91 20.98
CA LYS A 26 -3.05 3.50 21.37
C LYS A 26 -3.97 2.69 20.46
N GLU A 27 -5.17 3.18 20.17
CA GLU A 27 -6.10 2.54 19.23
C GLU A 27 -5.49 2.43 17.82
N ALA A 28 -4.89 3.51 17.31
CA ALA A 28 -4.25 3.51 15.99
C ALA A 28 -3.06 2.54 15.92
N VAL A 29 -2.22 2.52 16.95
CA VAL A 29 -1.07 1.60 17.10
C VAL A 29 -1.55 0.14 17.12
N VAL A 30 -2.59 -0.17 17.89
CA VAL A 30 -3.18 -1.51 17.96
C VAL A 30 -3.79 -1.92 16.62
N LEU A 31 -4.48 -1.01 15.93
CA LEU A 31 -5.03 -1.26 14.61
C LEU A 31 -3.94 -1.62 13.60
N VAL A 32 -2.90 -0.79 13.50
CA VAL A 32 -1.78 -1.04 12.56
C VAL A 32 -1.09 -2.35 12.90
N GLN A 33 -0.78 -2.61 14.17
CA GLN A 33 -0.20 -3.89 14.61
C GLN A 33 -1.08 -5.08 14.20
N THR A 34 -2.39 -4.97 14.38
CA THR A 34 -3.32 -6.05 14.04
C THR A 34 -3.39 -6.29 12.53
N VAL A 35 -3.42 -5.22 11.72
CA VAL A 35 -3.40 -5.33 10.26
C VAL A 35 -2.12 -6.01 9.75
N LEU A 36 -0.96 -5.63 10.32
CA LEU A 36 0.31 -6.26 9.98
C LEU A 36 0.37 -7.74 10.37
N GLU A 37 -0.26 -8.12 11.49
CA GLU A 37 -0.38 -9.51 11.91
C GLU A 37 -1.27 -10.32 10.96
N LEU A 38 -2.41 -9.75 10.55
CA LEU A 38 -3.40 -10.43 9.71
C LEU A 38 -2.97 -10.57 8.24
N LEU A 39 -2.33 -9.53 7.68
CA LEU A 39 -1.96 -9.50 6.27
C LEU A 39 -0.51 -9.95 6.02
N GLY A 40 0.36 -9.77 7.00
CA GLY A 40 1.81 -9.84 6.87
C GLY A 40 2.41 -8.46 6.54
N GLU A 41 3.56 -8.17 7.13
CA GLU A 41 4.24 -6.87 7.02
C GLU A 41 4.48 -6.43 5.57
N GLU A 42 4.96 -7.35 4.73
CA GLU A 42 5.22 -7.14 3.30
C GLU A 42 3.96 -6.95 2.45
N ALA A 43 2.79 -7.38 2.95
CA ALA A 43 1.53 -7.27 2.21
C ALA A 43 0.78 -5.97 2.51
N VAL A 44 1.36 -5.07 3.32
CA VAL A 44 0.77 -3.79 3.70
C VAL A 44 1.62 -2.66 3.13
N GLY A 45 0.98 -1.76 2.38
CA GLY A 45 1.58 -0.51 1.93
C GLY A 45 0.90 0.71 2.55
N ILE A 46 1.39 1.91 2.23
CA ILE A 46 0.78 3.19 2.62
C ILE A 46 0.59 4.11 1.42
N SER A 47 -0.54 4.81 1.37
CA SER A 47 -0.73 5.95 0.46
C SER A 47 -0.25 7.22 1.15
N PHE A 48 0.85 7.79 0.65
CA PHE A 48 1.53 8.92 1.28
C PHE A 48 1.65 10.08 0.30
N ASN A 49 0.96 11.18 0.58
CA ASN A 49 0.92 12.37 -0.27
C ASN A 49 1.59 13.61 0.37
N GLY A 50 2.27 13.45 1.51
CA GLY A 50 2.88 14.55 2.24
C GLY A 50 1.92 15.40 3.09
N GLY A 51 0.62 15.10 3.08
CA GLY A 51 -0.36 15.78 3.93
C GLY A 51 -0.22 15.43 5.41
N LYS A 52 -0.73 16.28 6.30
CA LYS A 52 -0.64 16.10 7.76
C LYS A 52 -1.20 14.76 8.24
N ASP A 53 -2.32 14.31 7.69
CA ASP A 53 -3.04 13.12 8.17
C ASP A 53 -2.28 11.84 7.80
N CYS A 54 -1.82 11.72 6.55
CA CYS A 54 -0.97 10.62 6.13
C CYS A 54 0.42 10.65 6.78
N THR A 55 0.94 11.83 7.16
CA THR A 55 2.22 11.95 7.89
C THR A 55 2.10 11.41 9.31
N VAL A 56 1.00 11.71 10.01
CA VAL A 56 0.72 11.13 11.34
C VAL A 56 0.59 9.62 11.23
N LEU A 57 -0.16 9.12 10.24
CA LEU A 57 -0.32 7.69 9.98
C LEU A 57 1.02 7.01 9.65
N LEU A 58 1.86 7.64 8.82
CA LEU A 58 3.20 7.14 8.51
C LEU A 58 4.06 7.03 9.77
N HIS A 59 4.01 8.03 10.65
CA HIS A 59 4.78 8.02 11.89
C HIS A 59 4.31 6.92 12.86
N ILE A 60 2.99 6.67 12.93
CA ILE A 60 2.42 5.55 13.68
C ILE A 60 2.87 4.21 13.08
N TYR A 61 2.77 4.06 11.75
CA TYR A 61 3.13 2.82 11.07
C TYR A 61 4.62 2.48 11.26
N ALA A 62 5.51 3.45 11.06
CA ALA A 62 6.93 3.30 11.29
C ALA A 62 7.25 2.95 12.76
N ALA A 63 6.51 3.49 13.73
CA ALA A 63 6.72 3.18 15.14
C ALA A 63 6.34 1.73 15.47
N VAL A 64 5.26 1.21 14.87
CA VAL A 64 4.87 -0.20 15.00
C VAL A 64 5.91 -1.12 14.38
N LEU A 65 6.39 -0.81 13.17
CA LEU A 65 7.46 -1.58 12.51
C LEU A 65 8.75 -1.58 13.35
N TYR A 66 9.14 -0.41 13.86
CA TYR A 66 10.28 -0.28 14.74
C TYR A 66 10.14 -1.14 16.00
N ALA A 67 8.97 -1.13 16.64
CA ALA A 67 8.69 -1.95 17.81
C ALA A 67 8.82 -3.45 17.51
N ARG A 68 8.27 -3.91 16.39
CA ARG A 68 8.34 -5.32 15.94
C ARG A 68 9.77 -5.80 15.71
N ARG A 69 10.67 -4.90 15.30
CA ARG A 69 12.07 -5.22 14.95
C ARG A 69 13.08 -4.86 16.03
N THR A 70 12.62 -4.35 17.18
CA THR A 70 13.48 -3.92 18.29
C THR A 70 13.05 -4.62 19.58
N PRO A 71 13.41 -5.91 19.78
CA PRO A 71 12.98 -6.70 20.93
C PRO A 71 13.55 -6.20 22.27
N THR A 72 14.52 -5.27 22.24
CA THR A 72 15.09 -4.63 23.43
C THR A 72 14.19 -3.53 24.01
N LEU A 73 13.10 -3.16 23.34
CA LEU A 73 12.13 -2.21 23.91
C LEU A 73 11.39 -2.81 25.11
N PRO A 74 11.01 -1.99 26.11
CA PRO A 74 10.18 -2.43 27.22
C PRO A 74 8.88 -3.09 26.74
N GLU A 75 8.47 -4.19 27.37
CA GLU A 75 7.27 -4.94 26.96
C GLU A 75 6.00 -4.07 26.89
N GLY A 76 5.88 -3.08 27.78
CA GLY A 76 4.76 -2.14 27.79
C GLY A 76 4.65 -1.25 26.54
N LEU A 77 5.73 -1.10 25.76
CA LEU A 77 5.74 -0.33 24.52
C LEU A 77 5.51 -1.21 23.28
N LEU A 78 5.59 -2.54 23.42
CA LEU A 78 5.36 -3.45 22.30
C LEU A 78 3.86 -3.54 22.01
N PRO A 79 3.40 -3.13 20.82
CA PRO A 79 1.98 -3.17 20.49
C PRO A 79 1.49 -4.61 20.41
N LYS A 80 0.33 -4.88 21.02
CA LYS A 80 -0.32 -6.18 20.99
C LYS A 80 -1.51 -6.13 20.02
N PRO A 81 -1.67 -7.13 19.13
CA PRO A 81 -2.82 -7.16 18.22
C PRO A 81 -4.13 -7.35 19.01
N SER A 82 -5.22 -6.84 18.46
CA SER A 82 -6.56 -6.99 19.05
C SER A 82 -7.34 -8.10 18.34
N PRO A 83 -7.89 -9.08 19.07
CA PRO A 83 -8.72 -10.13 18.47
C PRO A 83 -10.08 -9.61 17.97
N HIS A 84 -10.46 -8.38 18.35
CA HIS A 84 -11.74 -7.78 17.98
C HIS A 84 -11.71 -7.06 16.61
N ILE A 85 -10.53 -6.87 16.03
CA ILE A 85 -10.38 -6.24 14.72
C ILE A 85 -10.36 -7.35 13.68
N HIS A 86 -11.37 -7.36 12.81
CA HIS A 86 -11.47 -8.29 11.69
C HIS A 86 -11.42 -7.53 10.38
N LEU A 87 -10.70 -8.07 9.40
CA LEU A 87 -10.72 -7.54 8.05
C LEU A 87 -12.05 -7.89 7.38
N PRO A 88 -12.66 -6.96 6.63
CA PRO A 88 -13.84 -7.28 5.85
C PRO A 88 -13.48 -8.35 4.82
N GLN A 89 -14.29 -9.40 4.72
CA GLN A 89 -14.15 -10.35 3.62
C GLN A 89 -14.56 -9.65 2.32
N PRO A 90 -13.80 -9.80 1.23
CA PRO A 90 -14.26 -9.32 -0.06
C PRO A 90 -15.63 -9.93 -0.35
N PRO A 91 -16.58 -9.18 -0.95
CA PRO A 91 -17.89 -9.71 -1.29
C PRO A 91 -17.69 -11.00 -2.09
N GLN A 92 -18.19 -12.11 -1.57
CA GLN A 92 -18.21 -13.37 -2.30
C GLN A 92 -19.02 -13.08 -3.57
N THR A 93 -18.34 -13.02 -4.72
CA THR A 93 -19.01 -12.93 -6.02
C THR A 93 -20.03 -14.06 -6.04
N LEU A 94 -21.32 -13.70 -6.17
CA LEU A 94 -22.39 -14.63 -6.50
C LEU A 94 -21.84 -15.57 -7.57
N GLN A 95 -21.72 -16.86 -7.24
CA GLN A 95 -21.38 -17.87 -8.23
C GLN A 95 -22.32 -17.65 -9.43
N PRO A 96 -21.82 -17.62 -10.67
CA PRO A 96 -22.70 -17.51 -11.82
C PRO A 96 -23.70 -18.67 -11.74
N SER A 97 -24.98 -18.35 -11.53
CA SER A 97 -26.05 -19.33 -11.59
C SER A 97 -25.94 -19.99 -12.95
N ILE A 98 -25.68 -21.30 -12.97
CA ILE A 98 -25.69 -22.08 -14.19
C ILE A 98 -27.11 -22.00 -14.73
N SER A 99 -27.35 -21.13 -15.70
CA SER A 99 -28.59 -21.13 -16.47
C SER A 99 -28.69 -22.48 -17.19
N PRO A 100 -29.85 -23.15 -17.21
CA PRO A 100 -29.99 -24.38 -17.97
C PRO A 100 -29.70 -24.09 -19.45
N GLN A 101 -28.67 -24.76 -19.99
CA GLN A 101 -28.41 -24.76 -21.42
C GLN A 101 -29.60 -25.36 -22.16
N PRO A 102 -30.12 -24.74 -23.25
CA PRO A 102 -31.04 -25.42 -24.13
C PRO A 102 -30.33 -26.59 -24.82
N SER A 103 -30.97 -27.75 -24.80
CA SER A 103 -30.50 -28.97 -25.47
C SER A 103 -30.43 -28.75 -26.98
N TYR A 104 -29.22 -28.84 -27.54
CA TYR A 104 -29.02 -28.85 -28.99
C TYR A 104 -29.26 -30.26 -29.54
N ASN A 105 -30.17 -30.35 -30.51
CA ASN A 105 -30.52 -31.57 -31.24
C ASN A 105 -29.50 -31.79 -32.39
N PRO A 106 -28.78 -32.93 -32.47
CA PRO A 106 -27.69 -33.11 -33.44
C PRO A 106 -28.23 -33.63 -34.78
N SER A 107 -28.74 -32.73 -35.63
CA SER A 107 -29.15 -33.09 -37.00
C SER A 107 -28.92 -31.96 -38.00
N GLN A 108 -27.69 -31.44 -38.15
CA GLN A 108 -27.31 -30.70 -39.38
C GLN A 108 -25.84 -30.95 -39.75
N PRO A 109 -25.53 -31.20 -41.05
CA PRO A 109 -24.17 -31.51 -41.50
C PRO A 109 -23.27 -30.27 -41.56
N ALA A 110 -22.00 -30.49 -41.24
CA ALA A 110 -20.93 -29.50 -41.11
C ALA A 110 -20.70 -28.68 -42.40
N ARG A 111 -20.61 -27.36 -42.26
CA ARG A 111 -19.94 -26.49 -43.23
C ARG A 111 -18.62 -26.01 -42.64
N THR A 112 -17.55 -26.30 -43.36
CA THR A 112 -16.15 -25.93 -43.07
C THR A 112 -15.95 -24.41 -43.06
N PRO A 113 -15.28 -23.82 -42.05
CA PRO A 113 -14.69 -22.49 -42.18
C PRO A 113 -13.31 -22.54 -42.88
N PRO A 114 -12.92 -21.49 -43.64
CA PRO A 114 -11.62 -21.40 -44.30
C PRO A 114 -10.48 -21.01 -43.32
N PRO A 115 -9.19 -21.15 -43.71
CA PRO A 115 -8.08 -21.25 -42.77
C PRO A 115 -7.62 -19.90 -42.21
N VAL A 116 -7.12 -19.98 -40.98
CA VAL A 116 -6.41 -18.94 -40.22
C VAL A 116 -5.05 -18.67 -40.85
N LEU A 117 -4.71 -17.39 -41.07
CA LEU A 117 -3.37 -16.94 -41.40
C LEU A 117 -2.75 -16.22 -40.19
N SER A 118 -1.57 -16.67 -39.79
CA SER A 118 -0.60 -16.01 -38.89
C SER A 118 0.82 -16.32 -39.44
N PRO A 119 1.92 -15.75 -38.92
CA PRO A 119 2.30 -14.34 -38.73
C PRO A 119 3.76 -14.08 -39.24
N LEU A 120 4.31 -12.84 -39.22
CA LEU A 120 5.77 -12.51 -39.12
C LEU A 120 6.04 -10.98 -39.15
N PRO A 121 7.26 -10.45 -38.83
CA PRO A 121 8.32 -10.85 -37.88
C PRO A 121 8.67 -9.74 -36.84
N THR A 122 9.40 -10.20 -35.82
CA THR A 122 10.23 -9.50 -34.82
C THR A 122 11.20 -8.45 -35.39
N ILE A 123 11.31 -7.29 -34.73
CA ILE A 123 12.50 -6.41 -34.78
C ILE A 123 13.05 -6.23 -33.36
N ALA A 124 14.37 -6.28 -33.28
CA ALA A 124 15.21 -6.44 -32.11
C ALA A 124 15.27 -5.23 -31.16
N SER A 125 15.32 -5.57 -29.88
CA SER A 125 16.17 -5.06 -28.79
C SER A 125 16.76 -3.64 -28.89
N ALA A 126 16.18 -2.73 -28.09
CA ALA A 126 16.80 -1.51 -27.58
C ALA A 126 16.70 -1.55 -26.02
N PRO A 127 17.52 -0.80 -25.26
CA PRO A 127 17.73 -1.03 -23.83
C PRO A 127 16.45 -0.77 -23.03
N GLU A 128 16.21 -1.57 -21.99
CA GLU A 128 15.04 -1.48 -21.09
C GLU A 128 14.86 -0.06 -20.53
N SER A 129 14.01 0.72 -21.19
CA SER A 129 13.25 1.78 -20.56
C SER A 129 12.34 1.19 -19.48
N PRO A 130 12.15 1.86 -18.33
CA PRO A 130 11.30 1.34 -17.27
C PRO A 130 9.90 1.01 -17.83
N PRO A 131 9.25 -0.09 -17.40
CA PRO A 131 7.99 -0.58 -17.98
C PRO A 131 6.77 0.33 -17.74
N HIS A 132 6.99 1.54 -17.20
CA HIS A 132 5.99 2.43 -16.62
C HIS A 132 6.30 3.89 -17.00
N PRO A 133 5.80 4.40 -18.15
CA PRO A 133 6.19 5.71 -18.71
C PRO A 133 5.76 6.93 -17.86
N HIS A 134 5.00 6.72 -16.79
CA HIS A 134 4.47 7.79 -15.93
C HIS A 134 4.85 7.66 -14.45
N SER A 135 5.77 6.75 -14.11
CA SER A 135 6.15 6.48 -12.72
C SER A 135 7.63 6.78 -12.43
N THR A 136 7.91 7.26 -11.22
CA THR A 136 9.27 7.39 -10.69
C THR A 136 9.40 6.61 -9.40
N HIS A 137 10.49 5.88 -9.23
CA HIS A 137 10.75 5.04 -8.07
C HIS A 137 11.90 5.61 -7.22
N HIS A 138 11.66 5.78 -5.92
CA HIS A 138 12.65 6.26 -4.96
C HIS A 138 12.82 5.22 -3.86
N HIS A 139 14.03 4.67 -3.75
CA HIS A 139 14.39 3.63 -2.79
C HIS A 139 15.73 3.97 -2.12
N PRO A 140 15.73 4.80 -1.07
CA PRO A 140 16.96 5.14 -0.36
C PRO A 140 17.45 3.93 0.47
N PRO A 141 18.77 3.71 0.57
CA PRO A 141 19.31 2.75 1.51
C PRO A 141 18.95 3.17 2.94
N SER A 142 18.31 2.27 3.68
CA SER A 142 17.79 2.57 5.02
C SER A 142 18.57 1.80 6.08
N PRO A 143 19.19 2.49 7.07
CA PRO A 143 19.83 1.85 8.21
C PRO A 143 18.83 1.46 9.31
N LEU A 144 17.52 1.53 9.03
CA LEU A 144 16.46 1.27 10.00
C LEU A 144 16.31 -0.24 10.24
N PRO A 145 15.86 -0.66 11.44
CA PRO A 145 15.76 -2.09 11.77
C PRO A 145 14.61 -2.82 11.07
N TYR A 146 13.78 -2.12 10.29
CA TYR A 146 12.64 -2.65 9.55
C TYR A 146 12.83 -2.51 8.03
N GLN A 147 12.12 -3.34 7.28
CA GLN A 147 12.17 -3.32 5.82
C GLN A 147 11.58 -2.02 5.26
N PRO A 148 12.04 -1.55 4.08
CA PRO A 148 11.50 -0.36 3.46
C PRO A 148 9.98 -0.39 3.31
N ILE A 149 9.32 0.72 3.65
CA ILE A 149 7.86 0.80 3.69
C ILE A 149 7.32 1.02 2.28
N ARG A 150 6.60 0.04 1.73
CA ARG A 150 5.94 0.14 0.42
C ARG A 150 4.98 1.31 0.39
N SER A 151 5.27 2.29 -0.45
CA SER A 151 4.57 3.57 -0.47
C SER A 151 4.15 3.96 -1.87
N VAL A 152 2.92 4.45 -2.01
CA VAL A 152 2.41 5.02 -3.26
C VAL A 152 2.10 6.50 -3.06
N TYR A 153 2.55 7.32 -4.01
CA TYR A 153 2.21 8.74 -4.08
C TYR A 153 1.64 9.08 -5.46
N ILE A 154 0.37 9.47 -5.48
CA ILE A 154 -0.32 9.88 -6.71
C ILE A 154 -0.24 11.41 -6.77
N THR A 155 0.58 11.93 -7.67
CA THR A 155 0.87 13.36 -7.80
C THR A 155 -0.28 14.07 -8.52
N ALA A 156 -0.65 15.25 -8.03
CA ALA A 156 -1.52 16.15 -8.77
C ALA A 156 -0.79 16.68 -10.03
N PRO A 157 -1.50 17.20 -11.05
CA PRO A 157 -0.86 17.75 -12.25
C PRO A 157 0.13 18.90 -11.97
N ASN A 158 -0.13 19.70 -10.93
CA ASN A 158 0.72 20.81 -10.50
C ASN A 158 0.88 20.75 -8.96
N PRO A 159 1.73 19.85 -8.42
CA PRO A 159 1.99 19.82 -6.99
C PRO A 159 2.88 21.01 -6.61
N PHE A 160 2.77 21.46 -5.36
CA PHE A 160 3.71 22.44 -4.82
C PHE A 160 5.09 21.79 -4.68
N PRO A 161 6.19 22.40 -5.17
CA PRO A 161 7.54 21.84 -5.05
C PRO A 161 7.92 21.50 -3.60
N GLU A 162 7.48 22.31 -2.64
CA GLU A 162 7.73 22.12 -1.21
C GLU A 162 7.08 20.84 -0.68
N LEU A 163 5.96 20.42 -1.27
CA LEU A 163 5.30 19.15 -0.93
C LEU A 163 6.13 17.96 -1.43
N ASP A 164 6.65 18.04 -2.64
CA ASP A 164 7.53 17.01 -3.20
C ASP A 164 8.82 16.89 -2.40
N GLU A 165 9.45 18.01 -2.05
CA GLU A 165 10.63 18.05 -1.18
C GLU A 165 10.33 17.41 0.18
N PHE A 166 9.18 17.72 0.76
CA PHE A 166 8.74 17.11 2.01
C PHE A 166 8.54 15.59 1.89
N VAL A 167 7.90 15.13 0.80
CA VAL A 167 7.69 13.70 0.54
C VAL A 167 9.03 12.96 0.39
N LEU A 168 9.99 13.55 -0.32
CA LEU A 168 11.33 12.97 -0.48
C LEU A 168 12.11 12.97 0.85
N ALA A 169 12.02 14.04 1.65
CA ALA A 169 12.62 14.08 2.98
C ALA A 169 12.02 13.00 3.91
N CYS A 170 10.71 12.77 3.84
CA CYS A 170 10.05 11.66 4.53
C CYS A 170 10.50 10.29 3.98
N THR A 171 10.73 10.17 2.68
CA THR A 171 11.22 8.94 2.04
C THR A 171 12.56 8.50 2.63
N GLU A 172 13.50 9.43 2.78
CA GLU A 172 14.78 9.17 3.44
C GLU A 172 14.63 8.90 4.94
N ARG A 173 13.81 9.71 5.63
CA ARG A 173 13.68 9.66 7.08
C ARG A 173 13.02 8.38 7.59
N TYR A 174 12.01 7.88 6.89
CA TYR A 174 11.21 6.71 7.25
C TYR A 174 11.59 5.43 6.48
N GLY A 175 12.52 5.53 5.51
CA GLY A 175 12.90 4.41 4.66
C GLY A 175 11.73 3.93 3.80
N LEU A 176 11.14 4.81 2.99
CA LEU A 176 10.03 4.45 2.11
C LEU A 176 10.55 3.82 0.81
N ASP A 177 9.91 2.74 0.37
CA ASP A 177 9.96 2.26 -1.01
C ASP A 177 8.89 3.01 -1.82
N LEU A 178 9.21 4.23 -2.25
CA LEU A 178 8.23 5.19 -2.77
C LEU A 178 8.08 5.09 -4.29
N TRP A 179 6.87 4.78 -4.73
CA TRP A 179 6.46 4.87 -6.13
C TRP A 179 5.57 6.09 -6.34
N ARG A 180 5.97 6.97 -7.26
CA ARG A 180 5.22 8.18 -7.61
C ARG A 180 4.56 7.98 -8.97
N PHE A 181 3.31 8.40 -9.09
CA PHE A 181 2.53 8.27 -10.32
C PHE A 181 1.82 9.58 -10.65
N GLY A 182 1.90 10.02 -11.89
CA GLY A 182 1.03 11.06 -12.44
C GLY A 182 -0.35 10.52 -12.85
N GLY A 183 -1.30 11.43 -13.04
CA GLY A 183 -2.61 11.10 -13.64
C GLY A 183 -3.70 10.71 -12.64
N GLY A 184 -4.62 9.85 -13.07
CA GLY A 184 -5.80 9.48 -12.30
C GLY A 184 -5.54 8.43 -11.22
N MET A 185 -6.29 8.48 -10.12
CA MET A 185 -6.12 7.54 -8.99
C MET A 185 -6.24 6.07 -9.40
N LYS A 186 -7.23 5.74 -10.23
CA LYS A 186 -7.48 4.37 -10.70
C LYS A 186 -6.32 3.84 -11.55
N SER A 187 -5.87 4.61 -12.54
CA SER A 187 -4.77 4.19 -13.42
C SER A 187 -3.46 4.05 -12.65
N ALA A 188 -3.17 4.99 -11.73
CA ALA A 188 -1.98 4.92 -10.89
C ALA A 188 -1.97 3.67 -9.99
N LEU A 189 -3.11 3.32 -9.36
CA LEU A 189 -3.21 2.12 -8.53
C LEU A 189 -3.10 0.83 -9.37
N GLU A 190 -3.74 0.77 -10.54
CA GLU A 190 -3.62 -0.36 -11.44
C GLU A 190 -2.18 -0.56 -11.92
N GLU A 191 -1.45 0.52 -12.17
CA GLU A 191 -0.05 0.49 -12.55
C GLU A 191 0.84 0.05 -11.37
N TRP A 192 0.59 0.61 -10.18
CA TRP A 192 1.31 0.25 -8.96
C TRP A 192 1.17 -1.23 -8.58
N LEU A 193 -0.04 -1.79 -8.71
CA LEU A 193 -0.30 -3.22 -8.45
C LEU A 193 0.40 -4.15 -9.46
N LYS A 194 0.72 -3.65 -10.66
CA LYS A 194 1.45 -4.38 -11.69
C LYS A 194 2.98 -4.24 -11.54
N CYS A 195 3.45 -3.13 -10.96
CA CYS A 195 4.88 -2.90 -10.72
C CYS A 195 5.37 -3.58 -9.43
N GLY A 196 6.70 -3.58 -9.24
CA GLY A 196 7.34 -4.25 -8.10
C GLY A 196 6.86 -3.76 -6.73
N GLY A 197 6.46 -2.49 -6.61
CA GLY A 197 6.06 -1.87 -5.33
C GLY A 197 4.70 -2.34 -4.80
N GLY A 198 3.71 -2.57 -5.67
CA GLY A 198 2.37 -3.01 -5.27
C GLY A 198 2.16 -4.53 -5.39
N LYS A 199 3.13 -5.26 -5.96
CA LYS A 199 3.01 -6.71 -6.15
C LYS A 199 2.84 -7.40 -4.79
N SER A 200 1.77 -8.19 -4.68
CA SER A 200 1.38 -8.93 -3.46
C SER A 200 0.90 -8.07 -2.28
N VAL A 201 0.69 -6.75 -2.48
CA VAL A 201 0.00 -5.93 -1.49
C VAL A 201 -1.46 -6.37 -1.37
N LYS A 202 -1.90 -6.60 -0.13
CA LYS A 202 -3.28 -6.98 0.23
C LYS A 202 -4.02 -5.85 0.94
N GLY A 203 -3.31 -4.88 1.50
CA GLY A 203 -3.89 -3.73 2.19
C GLY A 203 -3.05 -2.46 2.02
N VAL A 204 -3.73 -1.31 1.94
CA VAL A 204 -3.08 0.00 1.89
C VAL A 204 -3.62 0.85 3.02
N LEU A 205 -2.73 1.36 3.87
CA LEU A 205 -3.07 2.34 4.90
C LEU A 205 -3.30 3.70 4.22
N VAL A 206 -4.42 4.35 4.53
CA VAL A 206 -4.79 5.64 3.96
C VAL A 206 -5.14 6.61 5.08
N GLY A 207 -4.52 7.79 5.07
CA GLY A 207 -4.72 8.83 6.08
C GLY A 207 -5.98 9.68 5.83
N THR A 208 -7.16 9.05 5.83
CA THR A 208 -8.45 9.77 5.81
C THR A 208 -8.97 9.99 7.23
N ARG A 209 -9.86 10.96 7.39
CA ARG A 209 -10.55 11.25 8.66
C ARG A 209 -12.07 11.29 8.46
N GLN A 210 -12.79 11.11 9.57
CA GLN A 210 -14.23 11.32 9.60
C GLN A 210 -14.55 12.76 9.19
N GLY A 211 -15.46 12.92 8.22
CA GLY A 211 -15.83 14.22 7.66
C GLY A 211 -15.02 14.67 6.45
N ASP A 212 -14.07 13.87 5.97
CA ASP A 212 -13.56 14.05 4.60
C ASP A 212 -14.70 13.77 3.58
N PRO A 213 -14.69 14.36 2.37
CA PRO A 213 -15.79 14.22 1.39
C PRO A 213 -16.15 12.76 1.02
N ASN A 214 -15.25 11.81 1.28
CA ASN A 214 -15.42 10.38 1.04
C ASN A 214 -15.29 9.53 2.34
N GLY A 215 -15.19 10.17 3.51
CA GLY A 215 -15.04 9.51 4.81
C GLY A 215 -16.39 9.29 5.45
N GLY A 216 -17.12 8.28 4.95
CA GLY A 216 -18.42 7.84 5.47
C GLY A 216 -18.38 7.40 6.92
#